data_AF-A0A192H3G7-F1
#
_entry.id   AF-A0A192H3G7-F1
#
_cell.length_a   1.000
_cell.length_b   1.000
_cell.length_c   1.000
_cell.angle_alpha   90.00
_cell.angle_beta   90.00
_cell.angle_gamma   90.00
#
_symmetry.space_group_name_H-M   'P 1'
#
loop_
_entity.id
_entity.type
_entity.pdbx_description
1 polymer ?
#
loop_
_entity_poly.entity_id
_entity_poly.type
_entity_poly.pdbx_seq_one_letter_code
_entity_poly.pdbx_strand_id
1 'polypeptide(L)'
;MGVLRILNQTVLHRPLSETVGAHAWDNDWYQYNLCHDYVGYKLMQDIGLKYVRTGIMLKSVQTGPNEYDFSGIEGYLIGCEKYGLQPLVYFQAGSPTWRGELSYTDALADDYEIALACIKHFARRGIIWEACNEAGYQNFWFGKNSYKESGATVTLDKQTISDWVNLNRFIGKMVKKHDPTGQFVNGATATGFKNTHDHYNAWGTMMDYAGSLGAFETGDLNSQHPYAEYLMPEVWLKNVSDPHSQLLQMQGLMEKYHNYLPQIVTEQGFKTDISGTSGQANLIARSILVLDMLNVPIDIIFNFAAAKNYEGWALVDGPDNDLAERASAKMLASLLSTLKGTTLAHFDTKDDSSYTLFYQGLSGKYIVYWTTATAHSDSYNGVTLNLTATPQVIKLNGTWQFYDNYDNIQQVIHDLNECASLTHGALIDIVNRLHDWVKPYRVPDLTPISTGNYNRQAYYQIGVLIQELEFQFNGVVDYLNAGGVHGKKTYIRPQRVKLNVPEGLQFSHDYIEVLKGNNRRLTDRIVILQKILKENGLLP
;
A
#
# COMPACT_ATOMS: atom_id res chain seq x y z
N MET A 1 -12.88 -8.38 22.88
CA MET A 1 -13.39 -7.52 21.79
C MET A 1 -12.24 -7.19 20.86
N GLY A 2 -11.69 -8.22 20.22
CA GLY A 2 -10.62 -8.11 19.24
C GLY A 2 -10.93 -9.09 18.12
N VAL A 3 -10.57 -8.72 16.90
CA VAL A 3 -10.19 -9.55 15.75
C VAL A 3 -10.07 -8.57 14.58
N LEU A 4 -8.83 -8.31 14.17
CA LEU A 4 -8.49 -7.78 12.85
C LEU A 4 -9.17 -8.68 11.81
N ARG A 5 -10.09 -8.11 11.03
CA ARG A 5 -10.54 -8.67 9.78
C ARG A 5 -9.51 -8.30 8.71
N ILE A 6 -8.51 -9.16 8.52
CA ILE A 6 -7.80 -9.22 7.24
C ILE A 6 -8.80 -9.87 6.26
N LEU A 7 -9.56 -9.05 5.54
CA LEU A 7 -10.39 -9.48 4.43
C LEU A 7 -9.83 -8.88 3.13
N ASN A 8 -9.49 -9.78 2.21
CA ASN A 8 -9.27 -9.57 0.77
C ASN A 8 -8.00 -8.82 0.33
N GLN A 9 -6.87 -9.54 0.36
CA GLN A 9 -5.63 -9.20 -0.38
C GLN A 9 -5.65 -9.67 -1.85
N THR A 10 -6.82 -9.78 -2.49
CA THR A 10 -6.90 -9.99 -3.96
C THR A 10 -6.76 -8.70 -4.76
N VAL A 11 -6.09 -7.68 -4.20
CA VAL A 11 -5.34 -6.76 -5.05
C VAL A 11 -4.14 -7.57 -5.55
N LEU A 12 -4.29 -8.20 -6.71
CA LEU A 12 -3.20 -8.85 -7.43
C LEU A 12 -1.97 -7.95 -7.32
N HIS A 13 -0.92 -8.43 -6.64
CA HIS A 13 0.36 -7.73 -6.56
C HIS A 13 0.73 -7.31 -7.99
N ARG A 14 0.82 -6.01 -8.21
CA ARG A 14 1.21 -5.47 -9.52
C ARG A 14 2.71 -5.65 -9.68
N PRO A 15 3.21 -5.80 -10.91
CA PRO A 15 4.65 -5.75 -11.11
C PRO A 15 5.22 -4.46 -10.53
N LEU A 16 6.41 -4.51 -9.91
CA LEU A 16 7.00 -3.33 -9.27
C LEU A 16 7.13 -2.14 -10.24
N SER A 17 7.43 -2.43 -11.51
CA SER A 17 7.50 -1.43 -12.59
C SER A 17 6.16 -0.74 -12.93
N GLU A 18 5.05 -1.22 -12.40
CA GLU A 18 3.69 -0.68 -12.63
C GLU A 18 3.12 0.05 -11.40
N THR A 19 3.91 0.22 -10.33
CA THR A 19 3.50 0.91 -9.10
C THR A 19 4.18 2.27 -8.93
N VAL A 20 5.35 2.49 -9.53
CA VAL A 20 6.16 3.69 -9.27
C VAL A 20 5.85 4.82 -10.24
N GLY A 21 5.78 6.05 -9.73
CA GLY A 21 5.66 7.29 -10.48
C GLY A 21 6.47 8.43 -9.88
N ALA A 22 6.31 9.62 -10.43
CA ALA A 22 6.97 10.82 -9.91
C ALA A 22 6.06 12.04 -9.93
N HIS A 23 6.32 12.95 -9.00
CA HIS A 23 5.67 14.26 -8.96
C HIS A 23 6.32 15.20 -9.98
N ALA A 24 5.50 15.86 -10.80
CA ALA A 24 5.93 16.84 -11.79
C ALA A 24 5.08 18.11 -11.70
N TRP A 25 5.73 19.26 -11.61
CA TRP A 25 5.01 20.54 -11.58
C TRP A 25 4.67 20.96 -13.01
N ASP A 26 3.41 21.33 -13.24
CA ASP A 26 2.89 21.76 -14.54
C ASP A 26 2.65 23.27 -14.64
N ASN A 27 2.29 23.95 -13.54
CA ASN A 27 1.56 25.22 -13.60
C ASN A 27 2.26 26.48 -13.06
N ASP A 28 3.54 26.48 -12.73
CA ASP A 28 4.21 27.73 -12.34
C ASP A 28 5.62 27.84 -12.95
N TRP A 29 5.84 28.97 -13.64
CA TRP A 29 7.03 29.75 -14.05
C TRP A 29 8.48 29.18 -13.99
N TYR A 30 8.72 28.02 -13.38
CA TYR A 30 10.03 27.37 -13.23
C TYR A 30 10.17 26.06 -14.03
N GLN A 31 9.09 25.47 -14.57
CA GLN A 31 9.16 24.18 -15.30
C GLN A 31 8.49 24.18 -16.68
N TYR A 32 8.47 25.33 -17.36
CA TYR A 32 7.97 25.49 -18.74
C TYR A 32 8.50 24.39 -19.69
N ASN A 33 9.71 23.88 -19.45
CA ASN A 33 10.38 22.90 -20.30
C ASN A 33 10.09 21.42 -20.01
N LEU A 34 9.44 21.04 -18.89
CA LEU A 34 9.01 19.63 -18.73
C LEU A 34 7.88 19.26 -19.69
N CYS A 35 7.02 20.24 -19.99
CA CYS A 35 5.77 20.05 -20.72
C CYS A 35 5.78 20.61 -22.15
N HIS A 36 6.62 21.60 -22.49
CA HIS A 36 6.54 22.24 -23.81
C HIS A 36 6.89 21.30 -24.97
N ASP A 37 7.94 20.48 -24.82
CA ASP A 37 8.32 19.44 -25.81
C ASP A 37 8.07 18.00 -25.31
N TYR A 38 7.47 17.88 -24.12
CA TYR A 38 7.22 16.63 -23.43
C TYR A 38 8.48 15.75 -23.19
N VAL A 39 9.67 16.34 -23.20
CA VAL A 39 10.95 15.62 -22.96
C VAL A 39 10.96 15.00 -21.56
N GLY A 40 10.43 15.71 -20.56
CA GLY A 40 10.30 15.17 -19.20
C GLY A 40 9.47 13.89 -19.14
N TYR A 41 8.30 13.87 -19.80
CA TYR A 41 7.43 12.69 -19.87
C TYR A 41 8.10 11.51 -20.58
N LYS A 42 8.85 11.77 -21.67
CA LYS A 42 9.65 10.73 -22.32
C LYS A 42 10.69 10.15 -21.36
N LEU A 43 11.40 11.00 -20.63
CA LEU A 43 12.43 10.55 -19.69
C LEU A 43 11.82 9.77 -18.52
N MET A 44 10.65 10.15 -18.01
CA MET A 44 9.90 9.34 -17.04
C MET A 44 9.57 7.94 -17.59
N GLN A 45 9.11 7.85 -18.84
CA GLN A 45 8.86 6.58 -19.51
C GLN A 45 10.17 5.76 -19.65
N ASP A 46 11.26 6.39 -20.06
CA ASP A 46 12.56 5.73 -20.25
C ASP A 46 13.13 5.17 -18.93
N ILE A 47 12.90 5.87 -17.81
CA ILE A 47 13.21 5.38 -16.45
C ILE A 47 12.31 4.19 -16.06
N GLY A 48 11.14 4.05 -16.69
CA GLY A 48 10.17 3.02 -16.39
C GLY A 48 9.12 3.44 -15.36
N LEU A 49 8.91 4.74 -15.17
CA LEU A 49 7.83 5.26 -14.34
C LEU A 49 6.47 5.04 -15.02
N LYS A 50 5.45 4.77 -14.21
CA LYS A 50 4.08 4.51 -14.67
C LYS A 50 3.12 5.67 -14.44
N TYR A 51 3.29 6.41 -13.35
CA TYR A 51 2.39 7.50 -12.96
C TYR A 51 3.11 8.85 -12.98
N VAL A 52 2.36 9.91 -13.29
CA VAL A 52 2.80 11.29 -13.07
C VAL A 52 1.79 11.97 -12.19
N ARG A 53 2.23 12.57 -11.08
CA ARG A 53 1.37 13.34 -10.20
C ARG A 53 1.56 14.83 -10.40
N THR A 54 0.46 15.58 -10.50
CA THR A 54 0.50 17.05 -10.55
C THR A 54 -0.72 17.70 -9.89
N GLY A 55 -0.67 19.02 -9.71
CA GLY A 55 -1.63 19.78 -8.93
C GLY A 55 -2.43 20.80 -9.73
N ILE A 56 -3.74 20.80 -9.54
CA ILE A 56 -4.61 21.91 -9.94
C ILE A 56 -4.63 22.93 -8.81
N MET A 57 -3.93 24.04 -9.00
CA MET A 57 -4.01 25.20 -8.13
C MET A 57 -5.34 25.92 -8.39
N LEU A 58 -6.38 25.65 -7.59
CA LEU A 58 -7.74 26.18 -7.78
C LEU A 58 -7.73 27.70 -7.90
N LYS A 59 -6.90 28.36 -7.10
CA LYS A 59 -6.64 29.81 -7.13
C LYS A 59 -6.19 30.39 -8.48
N SER A 60 -5.59 29.58 -9.34
CA SER A 60 -4.98 30.03 -10.61
C SER A 60 -5.80 29.64 -11.84
N VAL A 61 -6.62 28.61 -11.72
CA VAL A 61 -7.40 28.09 -12.85
C VAL A 61 -8.54 29.01 -13.22
N GLN A 62 -9.21 29.62 -12.25
CA GLN A 62 -10.24 30.60 -12.56
C GLN A 62 -9.58 31.95 -12.84
N THR A 63 -9.74 32.48 -14.06
CA THR A 63 -9.15 33.76 -14.50
C THR A 63 -10.15 34.92 -14.47
N GLY A 64 -11.44 34.61 -14.32
CA GLY A 64 -12.54 35.56 -14.25
C GLY A 64 -13.83 34.86 -13.80
N PRO A 65 -14.95 35.58 -13.62
CA PRO A 65 -16.21 34.97 -13.22
C PRO A 65 -16.66 33.91 -14.25
N ASN A 66 -16.64 32.63 -13.88
CA ASN A 66 -16.91 31.48 -14.76
C ASN A 66 -15.96 31.37 -15.97
N GLU A 67 -14.80 32.01 -15.92
CA GLU A 67 -13.74 31.89 -16.93
C GLU A 67 -12.60 31.07 -16.35
N TYR A 68 -12.15 30.05 -17.09
CA TYR A 68 -11.16 29.08 -16.62
C TYR A 68 -10.05 28.92 -17.65
N ASP A 69 -8.80 28.93 -17.19
CA ASP A 69 -7.64 28.52 -17.96
C ASP A 69 -7.25 27.09 -17.55
N PHE A 70 -7.59 26.14 -18.42
CA PHE A 70 -7.30 24.72 -18.27
C PHE A 70 -6.06 24.29 -19.07
N SER A 71 -5.38 25.20 -19.76
CA SER A 71 -4.34 24.87 -20.75
C SER A 71 -3.15 24.11 -20.17
N GLY A 72 -2.73 24.45 -18.94
CA GLY A 72 -1.64 23.75 -18.26
C GLY A 72 -1.94 22.28 -18.00
N ILE A 73 -3.13 21.99 -17.45
CA ILE A 73 -3.59 20.61 -17.21
C ILE A 73 -3.80 19.85 -18.54
N GLU A 74 -4.35 20.50 -19.57
CA GLU A 74 -4.47 19.87 -20.90
C GLU A 74 -3.10 19.44 -21.44
N GLY A 75 -2.08 20.31 -21.33
CA GLY A 75 -0.72 19.98 -21.72
C GLY A 75 -0.18 18.77 -20.95
N TYR A 76 -0.39 18.75 -19.63
CA TYR A 76 -0.01 17.60 -18.79
C TYR A 76 -0.69 16.29 -19.23
N LEU A 77 -1.99 16.30 -19.49
CA LEU A 77 -2.73 15.11 -19.92
C LEU A 77 -2.26 14.61 -21.28
N ILE A 78 -1.98 15.52 -22.22
CA ILE A 78 -1.41 15.17 -23.53
C ILE A 78 -0.04 14.52 -23.37
N GLY A 79 0.81 15.05 -22.48
CA GLY A 79 2.11 14.47 -22.17
C GLY A 79 2.00 13.05 -21.61
N CYS A 80 1.07 12.84 -20.68
CA CYS A 80 0.81 11.52 -20.11
C CYS A 80 0.34 10.51 -21.18
N GLU A 81 -0.65 10.90 -21.98
CA GLU A 81 -1.21 10.06 -23.05
C GLU A 81 -0.13 9.67 -24.08
N LYS A 82 0.67 10.65 -24.53
CA LYS A 82 1.72 10.45 -25.54
C LYS A 82 2.75 9.40 -25.13
N TYR A 83 3.07 9.30 -23.85
CA TYR A 83 4.10 8.38 -23.33
C TYR A 83 3.54 7.23 -22.49
N GLY A 84 2.21 7.02 -22.50
CA GLY A 84 1.57 5.89 -21.81
C GLY A 84 1.69 5.95 -20.29
N LEU A 85 1.79 7.16 -19.74
CA LEU A 85 1.82 7.44 -18.31
C LEU A 85 0.40 7.65 -17.79
N GLN A 86 0.15 7.23 -16.56
CA GLN A 86 -1.15 7.35 -15.91
C GLN A 86 -1.23 8.67 -15.14
N PRO A 87 -2.15 9.58 -15.50
CA PRO A 87 -2.28 10.84 -14.79
C PRO A 87 -2.92 10.67 -13.41
N LEU A 88 -2.33 11.32 -12.40
CA LEU A 88 -2.85 11.51 -11.05
C LEU A 88 -2.86 13.00 -10.73
N VAL A 89 -4.03 13.55 -10.42
CA VAL A 89 -4.23 15.00 -10.31
C VAL A 89 -4.87 15.34 -8.97
N TYR A 90 -4.16 16.10 -8.15
CA TYR A 90 -4.68 16.61 -6.87
C TYR A 90 -5.24 18.02 -7.01
N PHE A 91 -6.07 18.42 -6.06
CA PHE A 91 -6.53 19.80 -5.92
C PHE A 91 -5.68 20.54 -4.90
N GLN A 92 -5.37 21.81 -5.14
CA GLN A 92 -4.77 22.67 -4.13
C GLN A 92 -5.67 23.87 -3.88
N ALA A 93 -6.15 23.94 -2.64
CA ALA A 93 -7.08 24.97 -2.19
C ALA A 93 -6.42 26.36 -2.15
N GLY A 94 -7.21 27.40 -2.39
CA GLY A 94 -6.75 28.77 -2.23
C GLY A 94 -7.61 29.80 -2.96
N SER A 95 -7.54 31.04 -2.51
CA SER A 95 -8.34 32.14 -3.05
C SER A 95 -7.93 32.51 -4.50
N PRO A 96 -8.88 32.62 -5.44
CA PRO A 96 -8.62 33.08 -6.81
C PRO A 96 -7.83 34.40 -6.86
N THR A 97 -6.70 34.41 -7.57
CA THR A 97 -5.77 35.54 -7.56
C THR A 97 -6.35 36.82 -8.17
N TRP A 98 -7.27 36.70 -9.13
CA TRP A 98 -7.89 37.84 -9.81
C TRP A 98 -8.92 38.60 -8.95
N ARG A 99 -9.46 37.99 -7.89
CA ARG A 99 -10.44 38.62 -6.99
C ARG A 99 -9.81 39.41 -5.83
N GLY A 100 -8.49 39.40 -5.69
CA GLY A 100 -7.81 40.00 -4.54
C GLY A 100 -8.07 39.23 -3.24
N GLU A 101 -8.04 39.93 -2.10
CA GLU A 101 -8.28 39.32 -0.79
C GLU A 101 -9.77 38.98 -0.60
N LEU A 102 -10.10 37.70 -0.70
CA LEU A 102 -11.42 37.16 -0.35
C LEU A 102 -11.49 36.75 1.12
N SER A 103 -12.70 36.77 1.69
CA SER A 103 -12.95 36.11 2.96
C SER A 103 -12.73 34.59 2.82
N TYR A 104 -12.36 33.92 3.91
CA TYR A 104 -12.16 32.46 3.89
C TYR A 104 -13.41 31.71 3.39
N THR A 105 -14.61 32.12 3.82
CA THR A 105 -15.85 31.46 3.43
C THR A 105 -16.15 31.63 1.94
N ASP A 106 -15.93 32.83 1.39
CA ASP A 106 -16.15 33.08 -0.04
C ASP A 106 -15.12 32.34 -0.90
N ALA A 107 -13.85 32.34 -0.47
CA ALA A 107 -12.79 31.62 -1.16
C ALA A 107 -13.03 30.10 -1.15
N LEU A 108 -13.48 29.56 -0.03
CA LEU A 108 -13.87 28.15 0.06
C LEU A 108 -15.06 27.84 -0.86
N ALA A 109 -16.07 28.71 -0.93
CA ALA A 109 -17.21 28.53 -1.83
C ALA A 109 -16.78 28.52 -3.31
N ASP A 110 -15.84 29.39 -3.70
CA ASP A 110 -15.27 29.39 -5.03
C ASP A 110 -14.54 28.06 -5.33
N ASP A 111 -13.80 27.48 -4.37
CA ASP A 111 -13.11 26.19 -4.55
C ASP A 111 -14.09 25.03 -4.88
N TYR A 112 -15.30 25.02 -4.32
CA TYR A 112 -16.34 24.02 -4.69
C TYR A 112 -16.73 24.14 -6.18
N GLU A 113 -16.99 25.37 -6.64
CA GLU A 113 -17.42 25.61 -8.02
C GLU A 113 -16.29 25.35 -9.03
N ILE A 114 -15.06 25.76 -8.70
CA ILE A 114 -13.89 25.53 -9.55
C ILE A 114 -13.58 24.04 -9.65
N ALA A 115 -13.59 23.31 -8.53
CA ALA A 115 -13.36 21.87 -8.55
C ALA A 115 -14.40 21.14 -9.42
N LEU A 116 -15.68 21.53 -9.34
CA LEU A 116 -16.74 20.98 -10.19
C LEU A 116 -16.50 21.29 -11.68
N ALA A 117 -16.07 22.50 -12.00
CA ALA A 117 -15.73 22.89 -13.37
C ALA A 117 -14.58 22.04 -13.93
N CYS A 118 -13.49 21.87 -13.16
CA CYS A 118 -12.35 21.01 -13.53
C CYS A 118 -12.80 19.57 -13.83
N ILE A 119 -13.55 18.95 -12.91
CA ILE A 119 -13.99 17.55 -13.06
C ILE A 119 -14.86 17.37 -14.31
N LYS A 120 -15.77 18.32 -14.58
CA LYS A 120 -16.62 18.26 -15.78
C LYS A 120 -15.82 18.43 -17.07
N HIS A 121 -14.87 19.37 -17.08
CA HIS A 121 -14.05 19.66 -18.26
C HIS A 121 -13.18 18.47 -18.64
N PHE A 122 -12.56 17.82 -17.66
CA PHE A 122 -11.64 16.70 -17.87
C PHE A 122 -12.25 15.31 -17.73
N ALA A 123 -13.58 15.21 -17.71
CA ALA A 123 -14.27 13.93 -17.58
C ALA A 123 -13.83 12.94 -18.69
N ARG A 124 -13.68 11.67 -18.33
CA ARG A 124 -13.32 10.57 -19.24
C ARG A 124 -11.93 10.66 -19.85
N ARG A 125 -11.04 11.43 -19.25
CA ARG A 125 -9.61 11.48 -19.60
C ARG A 125 -8.77 10.44 -18.83
N GLY A 126 -9.43 9.56 -18.08
CA GLY A 126 -8.76 8.48 -17.34
C GLY A 126 -7.93 8.98 -16.16
N ILE A 127 -8.34 10.08 -15.53
CA ILE A 127 -7.60 10.71 -14.42
C ILE A 127 -7.85 9.95 -13.11
N ILE A 128 -6.79 9.76 -12.33
CA ILE A 128 -6.89 9.45 -10.91
C ILE A 128 -6.97 10.78 -10.16
N TRP A 129 -8.17 11.16 -9.73
CA TRP A 129 -8.40 12.41 -9.00
C TRP A 129 -8.04 12.23 -7.53
N GLU A 130 -7.26 13.14 -6.98
CA GLU A 130 -6.85 13.12 -5.58
C GLU A 130 -7.45 14.31 -4.82
N ALA A 131 -7.78 14.07 -3.55
CA ALA A 131 -8.22 15.06 -2.58
C ALA A 131 -7.28 16.30 -2.49
N CYS A 132 -7.74 17.32 -1.76
CA CYS A 132 -6.93 18.52 -1.54
C CYS A 132 -5.59 18.21 -0.86
N ASN A 133 -4.50 18.63 -1.50
CA ASN A 133 -3.14 18.40 -1.03
C ASN A 133 -2.94 18.94 0.38
N GLU A 134 -2.57 18.09 1.32
CA GLU A 134 -2.11 18.45 2.67
C GLU A 134 -3.00 19.46 3.42
N ALA A 135 -4.32 19.39 3.23
CA ALA A 135 -5.29 20.37 3.76
C ALA A 135 -5.28 20.51 5.31
N GLY A 136 -4.59 19.61 6.02
CA GLY A 136 -4.28 19.72 7.43
C GLY A 136 -3.35 20.88 7.82
N TYR A 137 -2.57 21.40 6.86
CA TYR A 137 -1.45 22.33 7.10
C TYR A 137 -1.67 23.71 6.48
N GLN A 138 -1.24 24.76 7.17
CA GLN A 138 -1.43 26.17 6.79
C GLN A 138 -0.96 26.53 5.40
N ASN A 139 0.11 25.92 4.91
CA ASN A 139 0.69 26.24 3.61
C ASN A 139 -0.19 25.75 2.45
N PHE A 140 -1.13 24.84 2.74
CA PHE A 140 -1.96 24.19 1.74
C PHE A 140 -3.47 24.40 1.98
N TRP A 141 -3.86 25.12 3.04
CA TRP A 141 -5.26 25.39 3.37
C TRP A 141 -5.50 26.83 3.85
N PHE A 142 -5.57 27.79 2.92
CA PHE A 142 -5.90 29.21 3.21
C PHE A 142 -5.14 29.84 4.40
N GLY A 143 -3.90 29.41 4.66
CA GLY A 143 -3.11 29.89 5.81
C GLY A 143 -3.55 29.33 7.18
N LYS A 144 -4.45 28.34 7.23
CA LYS A 144 -5.02 27.75 8.45
C LYS A 144 -4.45 26.38 8.76
N ASN A 145 -4.11 26.12 10.02
CA ASN A 145 -3.74 24.77 10.47
C ASN A 145 -4.96 24.08 11.08
N SER A 146 -5.06 22.76 10.86
CA SER A 146 -6.09 21.91 11.47
C SER A 146 -5.84 21.62 12.95
N TYR A 147 -4.64 21.84 13.44
CA TYR A 147 -4.30 21.63 14.85
C TYR A 147 -3.16 22.56 15.31
N LYS A 148 -3.05 22.71 16.63
CA LYS A 148 -1.92 23.36 17.30
C LYS A 148 -1.34 22.41 18.35
N GLU A 149 -0.03 22.38 18.41
CA GLU A 149 0.75 21.62 19.40
C GLU A 149 1.22 22.55 20.51
N SER A 150 1.07 22.13 21.76
CA SER A 150 1.68 22.78 22.93
C SER A 150 2.15 21.71 23.91
N GLY A 151 3.40 21.28 23.75
CA GLY A 151 3.92 20.05 24.38
C GLY A 151 3.06 18.84 23.98
N ALA A 152 2.70 18.02 24.96
CA ALA A 152 1.84 16.85 24.76
C ALA A 152 0.35 17.17 24.50
N THR A 153 -0.05 18.45 24.50
CA THR A 153 -1.45 18.85 24.27
C THR A 153 -1.67 19.19 22.79
N VAL A 154 -2.66 18.55 22.19
CA VAL A 154 -3.13 18.81 20.83
C VAL A 154 -4.49 19.49 20.90
N THR A 155 -4.60 20.69 20.32
CA THR A 155 -5.89 21.38 20.15
C THR A 155 -6.27 21.35 18.67
N LEU A 156 -7.41 20.73 18.36
CA LEU A 156 -7.95 20.68 17.00
C LEU A 156 -8.73 21.95 16.65
N ASP A 157 -8.50 22.49 15.47
CA ASP A 157 -9.44 23.41 14.81
C ASP A 157 -10.47 22.58 14.04
N LYS A 158 -11.54 22.20 14.74
CA LYS A 158 -12.59 21.33 14.21
C LYS A 158 -13.31 21.90 13.00
N GLN A 159 -13.44 23.23 12.91
CA GLN A 159 -14.10 23.86 11.76
C GLN A 159 -13.22 23.72 10.53
N THR A 160 -11.93 24.05 10.64
CA THR A 160 -10.97 23.86 9.55
C THR A 160 -10.96 22.40 9.08
N ILE A 161 -10.95 21.43 10.01
CA ILE A 161 -11.03 19.99 9.67
C ILE A 161 -12.32 19.64 8.93
N SER A 162 -13.46 20.11 9.44
CA SER A 162 -14.76 19.90 8.80
C SER A 162 -14.80 20.47 7.37
N ASP A 163 -14.24 21.64 7.15
CA ASP A 163 -14.30 22.32 5.86
C ASP A 163 -13.55 21.55 4.77
N TRP A 164 -12.30 21.12 5.03
CA TRP A 164 -11.56 20.34 4.04
C TRP A 164 -12.10 18.92 3.85
N VAL A 165 -12.63 18.29 4.91
CA VAL A 165 -13.31 16.99 4.78
C VAL A 165 -14.54 17.13 3.86
N ASN A 166 -15.32 18.20 4.04
CA ASN A 166 -16.51 18.43 3.22
C ASN A 166 -16.17 18.73 1.76
N LEU A 167 -15.12 19.52 1.50
CA LEU A 167 -14.66 19.78 0.14
C LEU A 167 -14.19 18.49 -0.53
N ASN A 168 -13.37 17.68 0.15
CA ASN A 168 -12.90 16.39 -0.38
C ASN A 168 -14.05 15.43 -0.68
N ARG A 169 -15.03 15.32 0.23
CA ARG A 169 -16.23 14.50 0.01
C ARG A 169 -17.07 15.01 -1.16
N PHE A 170 -17.16 16.33 -1.33
CA PHE A 170 -17.83 16.91 -2.48
C PHE A 170 -17.11 16.57 -3.79
N ILE A 171 -15.79 16.75 -3.85
CA ILE A 171 -14.95 16.40 -5.00
C ILE A 171 -15.17 14.93 -5.37
N GLY A 172 -15.04 14.01 -4.40
CA GLY A 172 -15.26 12.58 -4.64
C GLY A 172 -16.65 12.26 -5.21
N LYS A 173 -17.70 12.87 -4.65
CA LYS A 173 -19.07 12.74 -5.19
C LYS A 173 -19.19 13.29 -6.62
N MET A 174 -18.53 14.40 -6.91
CA MET A 174 -18.57 15.02 -8.24
C MET A 174 -17.79 14.19 -9.27
N VAL A 175 -16.64 13.62 -8.91
CA VAL A 175 -15.90 12.66 -9.75
C VAL A 175 -16.80 11.49 -10.11
N LYS A 176 -17.40 10.81 -9.12
CA LYS A 176 -18.31 9.68 -9.39
C LYS A 176 -19.49 10.04 -10.30
N LYS A 177 -20.00 11.26 -10.18
CA LYS A 177 -21.16 11.73 -10.95
C LYS A 177 -20.81 12.15 -12.37
N HIS A 178 -19.68 12.84 -12.56
CA HIS A 178 -19.35 13.53 -13.81
C HIS A 178 -18.21 12.86 -14.59
N ASP A 179 -17.34 12.12 -13.93
CA ASP A 179 -16.26 11.32 -14.52
C ASP A 179 -16.35 9.86 -14.04
N PRO A 180 -17.33 9.07 -14.52
CA PRO A 180 -17.54 7.70 -14.04
C PRO A 180 -16.40 6.73 -14.38
N THR A 181 -15.46 7.13 -15.24
CA THR A 181 -14.23 6.38 -15.54
C THR A 181 -13.05 6.78 -14.67
N GLY A 182 -13.13 7.93 -14.01
CA GLY A 182 -12.11 8.40 -13.08
C GLY A 182 -12.17 7.66 -11.74
N GLN A 183 -11.03 7.58 -11.08
CA GLN A 183 -10.93 7.12 -9.70
C GLN A 183 -10.81 8.33 -8.77
N PHE A 184 -11.33 8.23 -7.55
CA PHE A 184 -11.11 9.24 -6.53
C PHE A 184 -10.27 8.70 -5.39
N VAL A 185 -9.27 9.47 -4.97
CA VAL A 185 -8.35 9.15 -3.89
C VAL A 185 -8.62 10.11 -2.74
N ASN A 186 -9.07 9.59 -1.60
CA ASN A 186 -9.15 10.37 -0.37
C ASN A 186 -7.74 10.69 0.13
N GLY A 187 -7.59 11.67 1.02
CA GLY A 187 -6.33 11.87 1.74
C GLY A 187 -5.48 13.01 1.17
N ALA A 188 -4.33 12.68 0.58
CA ALA A 188 -3.18 13.57 0.34
C ALA A 188 -2.65 14.18 1.64
N THR A 189 -2.64 13.39 2.70
CA THR A 189 -2.31 13.88 4.04
C THR A 189 -0.81 13.87 4.26
N ALA A 190 -0.23 15.02 4.60
CA ALA A 190 1.16 15.06 5.03
C ALA A 190 1.30 14.37 6.38
N THR A 191 2.27 13.49 6.47
CA THR A 191 2.54 12.77 7.69
C THR A 191 4.01 13.02 8.04
N GLY A 192 4.30 14.08 8.81
CA GLY A 192 5.57 14.17 9.53
C GLY A 192 6.71 15.03 8.95
N PHE A 193 6.47 16.30 8.62
CA PHE A 193 7.60 17.25 8.45
C PHE A 193 8.45 17.41 9.72
N LYS A 194 7.90 17.07 10.90
CA LYS A 194 8.59 17.14 12.18
C LYS A 194 8.71 15.72 12.74
N ASN A 195 9.95 15.25 12.92
CA ASN A 195 10.26 13.96 13.51
C ASN A 195 10.13 13.96 15.04
N THR A 196 8.99 14.40 15.55
CA THR A 196 8.70 14.46 16.99
C THR A 196 7.46 13.63 17.31
N HIS A 197 7.52 12.84 18.39
CA HIS A 197 6.40 12.01 18.85
C HIS A 197 5.08 12.80 18.98
N ASP A 198 5.15 14.03 19.50
CA ASP A 198 4.00 14.91 19.66
C ASP A 198 3.33 15.27 18.32
N HIS A 199 4.11 15.46 17.25
CA HIS A 199 3.57 15.74 15.92
C HIS A 199 2.83 14.55 15.32
N TYR A 200 3.34 13.35 15.51
CA TYR A 200 2.66 12.12 15.07
C TYR A 200 1.34 11.92 15.84
N ASN A 201 1.33 12.17 17.15
CA ASN A 201 0.10 12.12 17.95
C ASN A 201 -0.91 13.19 17.50
N ALA A 202 -0.46 14.40 17.18
CA ALA A 202 -1.32 15.48 16.70
C ALA A 202 -1.95 15.14 15.34
N TRP A 203 -1.14 14.64 14.42
CA TRP A 203 -1.60 14.14 13.13
C TRP A 203 -2.62 13.01 13.31
N GLY A 204 -2.31 12.00 14.13
CA GLY A 204 -3.22 10.88 14.38
C GLY A 204 -4.55 11.32 14.99
N THR A 205 -4.52 12.28 15.92
CA THR A 205 -5.72 12.87 16.54
C THR A 205 -6.56 13.66 15.52
N MET A 206 -5.92 14.43 14.64
CA MET A 206 -6.59 15.13 13.55
C MET A 206 -7.25 14.15 12.59
N MET A 207 -6.52 13.12 12.16
CA MET A 207 -7.03 12.12 11.22
C MET A 207 -8.14 11.25 11.83
N ASP A 208 -8.07 10.95 13.13
CA ASP A 208 -9.15 10.27 13.85
C ASP A 208 -10.45 11.10 13.82
N TYR A 209 -10.34 12.41 14.09
CA TYR A 209 -11.49 13.31 14.01
C TYR A 209 -12.00 13.44 12.56
N ALA A 210 -11.12 13.59 11.58
CA ALA A 210 -11.50 13.65 10.16
C ALA A 210 -12.20 12.36 9.71
N GLY A 211 -11.72 11.19 10.13
CA GLY A 211 -12.38 9.91 9.90
C GLY A 211 -13.81 9.88 10.44
N SER A 212 -14.03 10.43 11.65
CA SER A 212 -15.37 10.56 12.23
C SER A 212 -16.33 11.48 11.45
N LEU A 213 -15.80 12.35 10.60
CA LEU A 213 -16.55 13.23 9.69
C LEU A 213 -16.76 12.62 8.30
N GLY A 214 -16.27 11.40 8.06
CA GLY A 214 -16.40 10.68 6.80
C GLY A 214 -15.29 10.96 5.79
N ALA A 215 -14.08 11.31 6.23
CA ALA A 215 -12.93 11.58 5.35
C ALA A 215 -12.58 10.43 4.38
N PHE A 216 -13.02 9.20 4.68
CA PHE A 216 -12.72 8.01 3.89
C PHE A 216 -13.90 7.52 3.03
N GLU A 217 -15.08 8.16 3.09
CA GLU A 217 -16.33 7.58 2.54
C GLU A 217 -16.44 7.59 1.02
N THR A 218 -15.73 8.50 0.33
CA THR A 218 -16.01 8.80 -1.09
C THR A 218 -14.97 8.29 -2.07
N GLY A 219 -13.83 7.84 -1.57
CA GLY A 219 -12.68 7.41 -2.37
C GLY A 219 -12.66 5.91 -2.65
N ASP A 220 -12.04 5.58 -3.78
CA ASP A 220 -11.64 4.23 -4.17
C ASP A 220 -10.32 3.81 -3.52
N LEU A 221 -9.50 4.80 -3.14
CA LEU A 221 -8.17 4.68 -2.57
C LEU A 221 -8.00 5.74 -1.47
N ASN A 222 -6.95 5.61 -0.66
CA ASN A 222 -6.53 6.65 0.27
C ASN A 222 -5.03 6.92 0.15
N SER A 223 -4.64 8.18 0.03
CA SER A 223 -3.25 8.59 -0.11
C SER A 223 -2.70 9.32 1.11
N GLN A 224 -1.37 9.27 1.23
CA GLN A 224 -0.61 9.97 2.26
C GLN A 224 0.81 10.27 1.79
N HIS A 225 1.47 11.20 2.49
CA HIS A 225 2.85 11.60 2.24
C HIS A 225 3.77 11.26 3.43
N PRO A 226 4.24 10.00 3.54
CA PRO A 226 5.03 9.51 4.67
C PRO A 226 6.50 9.90 4.59
N TYR A 227 6.81 11.19 4.52
CA TYR A 227 8.20 11.65 4.47
C TYR A 227 9.01 11.11 5.66
N ALA A 228 10.06 10.35 5.34
CA ALA A 228 11.03 9.81 6.29
C ALA A 228 12.38 10.53 6.16
N GLU A 229 12.36 11.85 5.94
CA GLU A 229 13.52 12.64 5.48
C GLU A 229 14.80 12.44 6.30
N TYR A 230 14.68 12.32 7.63
CA TYR A 230 15.81 12.10 8.55
C TYR A 230 15.88 10.67 9.10
N LEU A 231 15.14 9.75 8.49
CA LEU A 231 15.03 8.35 8.89
C LEU A 231 15.33 7.44 7.69
N MET A 232 15.33 6.15 7.96
CA MET A 232 15.43 5.13 6.93
C MET A 232 14.02 4.69 6.53
N PRO A 233 13.74 4.36 5.25
CA PRO A 233 12.40 3.98 4.80
C PRO A 233 11.81 2.78 5.53
N GLU A 234 12.64 1.87 6.04
CA GLU A 234 12.24 0.69 6.81
C GLU A 234 11.53 1.04 8.12
N VAL A 235 11.58 2.30 8.55
CA VAL A 235 10.77 2.76 9.69
C VAL A 235 9.27 2.54 9.48
N TRP A 236 8.81 2.52 8.22
CA TRP A 236 7.42 2.25 7.88
C TRP A 236 6.99 0.79 8.13
N LEU A 237 7.94 -0.15 8.18
CA LEU A 237 7.68 -1.57 8.46
C LEU A 237 7.55 -1.90 9.95
N LYS A 238 7.88 -0.93 10.82
CA LYS A 238 7.79 -1.13 12.27
C LYS A 238 6.33 -1.25 12.73
N ASN A 239 6.14 -1.53 14.02
CA ASN A 239 4.80 -1.74 14.58
C ASN A 239 3.95 -0.46 14.56
N VAL A 240 2.62 -0.59 14.53
CA VAL A 240 1.65 0.52 14.57
C VAL A 240 1.81 1.46 15.78
N SER A 241 2.41 0.97 16.87
CA SER A 241 2.73 1.79 18.05
C SER A 241 3.95 2.69 17.86
N ASP A 242 4.77 2.42 16.85
CA ASP A 242 5.86 3.31 16.48
C ASP A 242 5.24 4.54 15.81
N PRO A 243 5.49 5.76 16.34
CA PRO A 243 4.94 6.97 15.76
C PRO A 243 5.32 7.14 14.28
N HIS A 244 6.45 6.58 13.84
CA HIS A 244 6.94 6.66 12.48
C HIS A 244 6.29 5.66 11.50
N SER A 245 5.50 4.68 11.98
CA SER A 245 4.78 3.72 11.14
C SER A 245 3.42 4.25 10.68
N GLN A 246 3.42 5.45 10.10
CA GLN A 246 2.21 6.20 9.73
C GLN A 246 1.33 5.47 8.71
N LEU A 247 1.93 4.70 7.79
CA LEU A 247 1.20 3.86 6.84
C LEU A 247 0.26 2.91 7.59
N LEU A 248 0.78 2.17 8.57
CA LEU A 248 0.00 1.23 9.38
C LEU A 248 -1.02 1.94 10.29
N GLN A 249 -0.68 3.11 10.83
CA GLN A 249 -1.63 3.89 11.64
C GLN A 249 -2.83 4.36 10.81
N MET A 250 -2.58 4.84 9.59
CA MET A 250 -3.65 5.23 8.66
C MET A 250 -4.50 4.02 8.26
N GLN A 251 -3.91 2.84 8.04
CA GLN A 251 -4.68 1.60 7.81
C GLN A 251 -5.64 1.33 8.97
N GLY A 252 -5.17 1.41 10.22
CA GLY A 252 -6.02 1.25 11.39
C GLY A 252 -7.13 2.31 11.50
N LEU A 253 -6.87 3.55 11.10
CA LEU A 253 -7.89 4.61 11.05
C LEU A 253 -8.94 4.36 9.96
N MET A 254 -8.51 3.93 8.78
CA MET A 254 -9.44 3.55 7.71
C MET A 254 -10.32 2.38 8.12
N GLU A 255 -9.75 1.32 8.70
CA GLU A 255 -10.49 0.16 9.23
C GLU A 255 -11.50 0.56 10.32
N LYS A 256 -11.18 1.57 11.13
CA LYS A 256 -12.06 2.08 12.19
C LYS A 256 -13.31 2.77 11.63
N TYR A 257 -13.17 3.54 10.55
CA TYR A 257 -14.24 4.43 10.06
C TYR A 257 -14.87 4.00 8.74
N HIS A 258 -14.26 3.07 8.02
CA HIS A 258 -14.71 2.63 6.70
C HIS A 258 -14.31 1.16 6.45
N ASN A 259 -14.81 0.59 5.36
CA ASN A 259 -14.22 -0.64 4.85
C ASN A 259 -12.81 -0.35 4.33
N TYR A 260 -11.93 -1.36 4.39
CA TYR A 260 -10.56 -1.27 3.89
C TYR A 260 -10.51 -0.64 2.49
N LEU A 261 -9.75 0.46 2.37
CA LEU A 261 -9.38 1.08 1.09
C LEU A 261 -7.91 0.77 0.82
N PRO A 262 -7.52 0.43 -0.42
CA PRO A 262 -6.11 0.33 -0.74
C PRO A 262 -5.42 1.68 -0.48
N GLN A 263 -4.31 1.62 0.23
CA GLN A 263 -3.52 2.78 0.60
C GLN A 263 -2.43 3.02 -0.44
N ILE A 264 -2.34 4.24 -0.95
CA ILE A 264 -1.28 4.67 -1.87
C ILE A 264 -0.37 5.72 -1.24
N VAL A 265 0.83 5.90 -1.80
CA VAL A 265 1.75 6.96 -1.42
C VAL A 265 1.89 7.92 -2.58
N THR A 266 1.45 9.16 -2.39
CA THR A 266 1.43 10.18 -3.45
C THR A 266 2.51 11.24 -3.31
N GLU A 267 3.25 11.23 -2.20
CA GLU A 267 4.57 11.87 -2.11
C GLU A 267 5.45 11.12 -1.10
N GLN A 268 6.66 10.77 -1.50
CA GLN A 268 7.76 10.41 -0.61
C GLN A 268 9.08 10.79 -1.26
N GLY A 269 10.13 10.94 -0.47
CA GLY A 269 11.44 11.20 -1.04
C GLY A 269 12.49 11.43 0.02
N PHE A 270 13.70 11.70 -0.45
CA PHE A 270 14.86 12.00 0.38
C PHE A 270 15.64 13.12 -0.26
N LYS A 271 16.27 13.96 0.56
CA LYS A 271 17.06 15.07 0.06
C LYS A 271 18.55 14.73 -0.06
N THR A 272 19.20 15.29 -1.06
CA THR A 272 20.66 15.20 -1.26
C THR A 272 21.46 16.00 -0.24
N ASP A 273 20.90 17.03 0.40
CA ASP A 273 21.60 17.82 1.43
C ASP A 273 21.81 17.03 2.74
N ILE A 274 20.96 16.03 2.99
CA ILE A 274 21.06 15.14 4.17
C ILE A 274 21.91 13.92 3.86
N SER A 275 21.70 13.30 2.70
CA SER A 275 22.24 11.97 2.39
C SER A 275 23.33 11.95 1.31
N GLY A 276 23.58 13.08 0.65
CA GLY A 276 24.36 13.13 -0.59
C GLY A 276 23.60 12.50 -1.77
N THR A 277 24.16 12.62 -2.96
CA THR A 277 23.53 12.09 -4.20
C THR A 277 23.42 10.56 -4.19
N SER A 278 24.46 9.85 -3.78
CA SER A 278 24.44 8.39 -3.65
C SER A 278 23.54 7.91 -2.52
N GLY A 279 23.50 8.64 -1.39
CA GLY A 279 22.61 8.29 -0.29
C GLY A 279 21.14 8.46 -0.67
N GLN A 280 20.80 9.54 -1.38
CA GLN A 280 19.45 9.73 -1.92
C GLN A 280 19.05 8.58 -2.84
N ALA A 281 19.91 8.21 -3.79
CA ALA A 281 19.65 7.10 -4.71
C ALA A 281 19.35 5.80 -3.96
N ASN A 282 20.17 5.48 -2.95
CA ASN A 282 19.99 4.29 -2.12
C ASN A 282 18.69 4.31 -1.32
N LEU A 283 18.35 5.44 -0.71
CA LEU A 283 17.15 5.59 0.10
C LEU A 283 15.86 5.52 -0.74
N ILE A 284 15.85 6.12 -1.93
CA ILE A 284 14.72 6.02 -2.88
C ILE A 284 14.54 4.58 -3.36
N ALA A 285 15.63 3.89 -3.74
CA ALA A 285 15.53 2.49 -4.16
C ALA A 285 14.98 1.60 -3.03
N ARG A 286 15.40 1.83 -1.79
CA ARG A 286 14.89 1.11 -0.61
C ARG A 286 13.44 1.46 -0.29
N SER A 287 13.03 2.72 -0.43
CA SER A 287 11.66 3.12 -0.13
C SER A 287 10.64 2.44 -1.03
N ILE A 288 10.92 2.35 -2.34
CA ILE A 288 10.07 1.61 -3.29
C ILE A 288 9.92 0.14 -2.89
N LEU A 289 11.03 -0.52 -2.54
CA LEU A 289 11.01 -1.93 -2.13
C LEU A 289 10.25 -2.13 -0.82
N VAL A 290 10.42 -1.23 0.15
CA VAL A 290 9.67 -1.24 1.42
C VAL A 290 8.18 -1.01 1.20
N LEU A 291 7.80 -0.09 0.31
CA LEU A 291 6.40 0.18 -0.03
C LEU A 291 5.76 -1.01 -0.75
N ASP A 292 6.52 -1.73 -1.57
CA ASP A 292 6.06 -2.98 -2.20
C ASP A 292 5.86 -4.10 -1.16
N MET A 293 6.72 -4.20 -0.13
CA MET A 293 6.49 -5.09 1.03
C MET A 293 5.21 -4.76 1.80
N LEU A 294 4.81 -3.47 1.80
CA LEU A 294 3.56 -2.99 2.39
C LEU A 294 2.36 -3.08 1.43
N ASN A 295 2.54 -3.66 0.24
CA ASN A 295 1.54 -3.77 -0.81
C ASN A 295 0.93 -2.42 -1.23
N VAL A 296 1.75 -1.38 -1.32
CA VAL A 296 1.34 -0.05 -1.78
C VAL A 296 1.27 -0.07 -3.32
N PRO A 297 0.06 0.07 -3.93
CA PRO A 297 -0.11 -0.14 -5.35
C PRO A 297 0.27 1.06 -6.23
N ILE A 298 0.46 2.24 -5.63
CA ILE A 298 0.97 3.46 -6.30
C ILE A 298 1.93 4.16 -5.33
N ASP A 299 3.17 4.39 -5.76
CA ASP A 299 4.22 5.14 -5.05
C ASP A 299 4.72 6.28 -5.94
N ILE A 300 4.55 7.52 -5.48
CA ILE A 300 5.00 8.72 -6.20
C ILE A 300 6.20 9.33 -5.48
N ILE A 301 7.33 9.40 -6.20
CA ILE A 301 8.53 10.06 -5.72
C ILE A 301 8.41 11.58 -5.89
N PHE A 302 8.61 12.31 -4.80
CA PHE A 302 8.81 13.76 -4.79
C PHE A 302 10.32 14.07 -4.87
N ASN A 303 10.83 14.68 -5.95
CA ASN A 303 10.13 15.08 -7.17
C ASN A 303 10.94 14.73 -8.44
N PHE A 304 10.33 14.85 -9.62
CA PHE A 304 11.00 14.46 -10.86
C PHE A 304 12.19 15.37 -11.19
N ALA A 305 11.95 16.66 -11.44
CA ALA A 305 12.99 17.61 -11.85
C ALA A 305 13.28 18.67 -10.79
N ALA A 306 14.53 19.11 -10.73
CA ALA A 306 14.95 20.13 -9.79
C ALA A 306 14.20 21.44 -10.03
N ALA A 307 13.74 22.04 -8.94
CA ALA A 307 13.15 23.36 -8.90
C ALA A 307 13.87 24.19 -7.85
N LYS A 308 13.83 25.52 -7.99
CA LYS A 308 14.61 26.46 -7.14
C LYS A 308 14.51 26.21 -5.63
N ASN A 309 13.37 25.76 -5.12
CA ASN A 309 13.16 25.47 -3.69
C ASN A 309 13.17 23.97 -3.34
N TYR A 310 13.34 23.11 -4.35
CA TYR A 310 13.22 21.65 -4.23
C TYR A 310 14.39 20.91 -4.89
N GLU A 311 15.49 21.60 -5.15
CA GLU A 311 16.63 21.04 -5.88
C GLU A 311 17.14 19.75 -5.25
N GLY A 312 17.18 19.68 -3.91
CA GLY A 312 17.67 18.49 -3.21
C GLY A 312 16.80 17.24 -3.35
N TRP A 313 15.56 17.34 -3.84
CA TRP A 313 14.61 16.21 -3.93
C TRP A 313 14.61 15.51 -5.28
N ALA A 314 15.20 16.14 -6.30
CA ALA A 314 14.91 15.77 -7.67
C ALA A 314 15.65 14.51 -8.15
N LEU A 315 14.98 13.75 -9.03
CA LEU A 315 15.54 12.62 -9.79
C LEU A 315 16.43 13.10 -10.96
N VAL A 316 16.10 14.24 -11.55
CA VAL A 316 16.83 14.86 -12.66
C VAL A 316 17.09 16.34 -12.37
N ASP A 317 18.08 16.91 -13.03
CA ASP A 317 18.34 18.34 -12.92
C ASP A 317 17.21 19.18 -13.54
N GLY A 318 17.24 20.48 -13.27
CA GLY A 318 16.29 21.42 -13.83
C GLY A 318 16.48 21.57 -15.34
N PRO A 319 15.56 22.26 -16.01
CA PRO A 319 15.62 22.46 -17.45
C PRO A 319 16.85 23.26 -17.91
N ASP A 320 17.45 24.08 -17.04
CA ASP A 320 18.69 24.81 -17.33
C ASP A 320 19.90 23.88 -17.52
N ASN A 321 19.78 22.62 -17.11
CA ASN A 321 20.81 21.58 -17.23
C ASN A 321 20.30 20.39 -18.06
N ASP A 322 19.43 20.66 -19.05
CA ASP A 322 18.90 19.67 -20.01
C ASP A 322 18.28 18.42 -19.35
N LEU A 323 17.72 18.56 -18.14
CA LEU A 323 17.13 17.45 -17.37
C LEU A 323 18.11 16.28 -17.16
N ALA A 324 19.41 16.57 -16.93
CA ALA A 324 20.41 15.54 -16.72
C ALA A 324 20.04 14.57 -15.58
N GLU A 325 20.14 13.27 -15.84
CA GLU A 325 19.81 12.23 -14.87
C GLU A 325 20.79 12.20 -13.69
N ARG A 326 20.25 12.25 -12.47
CA ARG A 326 21.02 12.10 -11.23
C ARG A 326 21.22 10.63 -10.89
N ALA A 327 22.01 10.37 -9.85
CA ALA A 327 22.27 9.02 -9.36
C ALA A 327 20.97 8.27 -9.00
N SER A 328 19.98 8.99 -8.45
CA SER A 328 18.66 8.45 -8.10
C SER A 328 17.87 8.00 -9.33
N ALA A 329 17.78 8.81 -10.39
CA ALA A 329 17.14 8.40 -11.65
C ALA A 329 17.80 7.16 -12.27
N LYS A 330 19.14 7.14 -12.33
CA LYS A 330 19.89 6.02 -12.92
C LYS A 330 19.71 4.72 -12.14
N MET A 331 19.77 4.79 -10.81
CA MET A 331 19.54 3.63 -9.96
C MET A 331 18.11 3.12 -10.09
N LEU A 332 17.13 4.03 -10.13
CA LEU A 332 15.73 3.69 -10.31
C LEU A 332 15.48 3.02 -11.67
N ALA A 333 15.99 3.59 -12.75
CA ALA A 333 15.90 3.01 -14.09
C ALA A 333 16.50 1.60 -14.15
N SER A 334 17.67 1.40 -13.53
CA SER A 334 18.30 0.08 -13.44
C SER A 334 17.44 -0.91 -12.63
N LEU A 335 16.87 -0.49 -11.50
CA LEU A 335 16.04 -1.35 -10.65
C LEU A 335 14.74 -1.76 -11.37
N LEU A 336 13.98 -0.80 -11.88
CA LEU A 336 12.69 -1.04 -12.53
C LEU A 336 12.83 -1.84 -13.82
N SER A 337 13.88 -1.57 -14.62
CA SER A 337 14.14 -2.36 -15.83
C SER A 337 14.54 -3.81 -15.51
N THR A 338 15.34 -4.03 -14.45
CA THR A 338 15.77 -5.37 -14.04
C THR A 338 14.61 -6.22 -13.53
N LEU A 339 13.69 -5.61 -12.76
CA LEU A 339 12.53 -6.26 -12.15
C LEU A 339 11.25 -6.12 -12.97
N LYS A 340 11.35 -5.66 -14.23
CA LYS A 340 10.20 -5.42 -15.10
C LYS A 340 9.34 -6.68 -15.23
N GLY A 341 8.03 -6.51 -14.99
CA GLY A 341 7.05 -7.59 -15.09
C GLY A 341 7.16 -8.65 -13.99
N THR A 342 7.90 -8.39 -12.91
CA THR A 342 7.95 -9.26 -11.72
C THR A 342 7.18 -8.66 -10.57
N THR A 343 6.54 -9.52 -9.78
CA THR A 343 5.81 -9.20 -8.57
C THR A 343 6.55 -9.76 -7.36
N LEU A 344 6.46 -9.09 -6.21
CA LEU A 344 6.97 -9.62 -4.96
C LEU A 344 6.20 -10.91 -4.61
N ALA A 345 6.91 -12.03 -4.54
CA ALA A 345 6.36 -13.32 -4.13
C ALA A 345 6.44 -13.50 -2.62
N HIS A 346 7.60 -13.17 -2.06
CA HIS A 346 7.92 -13.36 -0.66
C HIS A 346 9.03 -12.39 -0.24
N PHE A 347 9.16 -12.14 1.05
CA PHE A 347 10.31 -11.44 1.62
C PHE A 347 10.64 -12.02 2.99
N ASP A 348 11.92 -11.98 3.32
CA ASP A 348 12.49 -12.41 4.59
C ASP A 348 13.30 -11.27 5.21
N THR A 349 13.14 -11.09 6.51
CA THR A 349 13.94 -10.18 7.33
C THR A 349 14.65 -11.00 8.39
N LYS A 350 15.91 -11.37 8.11
CA LYS A 350 16.71 -12.24 8.99
C LYS A 350 16.92 -11.66 10.38
N ASP A 351 16.97 -10.34 10.43
CA ASP A 351 16.96 -9.54 11.63
C ASP A 351 16.27 -8.22 11.29
N ASP A 352 16.21 -7.29 12.26
CA ASP A 352 15.58 -5.98 12.08
C ASP A 352 16.36 -5.07 11.09
N SER A 353 17.48 -5.53 10.55
CA SER A 353 18.40 -4.79 9.70
C SER A 353 18.73 -5.42 8.36
N SER A 354 18.36 -6.67 8.08
CA SER A 354 18.76 -7.40 6.87
C SER A 354 17.53 -7.86 6.10
N TYR A 355 17.44 -7.45 4.83
CA TYR A 355 16.24 -7.58 4.01
C TYR A 355 16.55 -8.40 2.76
N THR A 356 15.73 -9.41 2.50
CA THR A 356 15.82 -10.26 1.30
C THR A 356 14.43 -10.45 0.70
N LEU A 357 14.21 -9.91 -0.49
CA LEU A 357 12.94 -9.93 -1.22
C LEU A 357 13.07 -10.85 -2.43
N PHE A 358 12.02 -11.62 -2.70
CA PHE A 358 11.94 -12.59 -3.78
C PHE A 358 10.90 -12.14 -4.79
N TYR A 359 11.35 -11.79 -5.99
CA TYR A 359 10.50 -11.37 -7.08
C TYR A 359 10.36 -12.50 -8.09
N GLN A 360 9.15 -12.67 -8.64
CA GLN A 360 8.90 -13.62 -9.71
C GLN A 360 7.97 -13.06 -10.78
N GLY A 361 8.17 -13.48 -12.02
CA GLY A 361 7.32 -13.13 -13.14
C GLY A 361 7.80 -13.79 -14.42
N LEU A 362 7.19 -13.41 -15.55
CA LEU A 362 7.55 -13.95 -16.86
C LEU A 362 9.01 -13.68 -17.24
N SER A 363 9.60 -12.60 -16.72
CA SER A 363 11.00 -12.22 -16.95
C SER A 363 12.01 -13.03 -16.13
N GLY A 364 11.56 -13.77 -15.11
CA GLY A 364 12.37 -14.68 -14.30
C GLY A 364 12.10 -14.58 -12.80
N LYS A 365 13.02 -15.16 -12.03
CA LYS A 365 13.05 -15.11 -10.56
C LYS A 365 14.26 -14.30 -10.10
N TYR A 366 14.08 -13.45 -9.12
CA TYR A 366 15.09 -12.51 -8.65
C TYR A 366 15.12 -12.47 -7.13
N ILE A 367 16.32 -12.24 -6.58
CA ILE A 367 16.52 -11.89 -5.18
C ILE A 367 16.98 -10.45 -5.13
N VAL A 368 16.30 -9.62 -4.34
CA VAL A 368 16.70 -8.26 -4.01
C VAL A 368 17.11 -8.22 -2.54
N TYR A 369 18.26 -7.68 -2.20
CA TYR A 369 18.72 -7.69 -0.80
C TYR A 369 19.56 -6.47 -0.41
N TRP A 370 19.48 -6.08 0.85
CA TRP A 370 20.25 -5.00 1.46
C TRP A 370 20.26 -5.10 2.99
N THR A 371 21.08 -4.28 3.64
CA THR A 371 21.08 -4.14 5.10
C THR A 371 21.12 -2.68 5.55
N THR A 372 20.49 -2.38 6.68
CA THR A 372 20.62 -1.11 7.40
C THR A 372 21.74 -1.12 8.44
N ALA A 373 22.32 -2.30 8.72
CA ALA A 373 23.48 -2.47 9.58
C ALA A 373 24.80 -2.26 8.80
N THR A 374 25.93 -2.58 9.44
CA THR A 374 27.21 -2.68 8.77
C THR A 374 27.19 -3.78 7.71
N ALA A 375 27.88 -3.54 6.59
CA ALA A 375 27.98 -4.52 5.51
C ALA A 375 28.49 -5.87 6.00
N HIS A 376 27.85 -6.95 5.54
CA HIS A 376 28.16 -8.32 5.92
C HIS A 376 27.70 -9.30 4.82
N SER A 377 28.01 -10.58 4.98
CA SER A 377 27.56 -11.62 4.06
C SER A 377 26.57 -12.55 4.76
N ASP A 378 25.50 -12.91 4.04
CA ASP A 378 24.62 -14.02 4.39
C ASP A 378 24.65 -15.10 3.30
N SER A 379 24.00 -16.23 3.57
CA SER A 379 23.77 -17.28 2.60
C SER A 379 22.28 -17.60 2.50
N TYR A 380 21.73 -17.59 1.29
CA TYR A 380 20.38 -18.06 1.01
C TYR A 380 20.46 -19.21 0.02
N ASN A 381 20.04 -20.42 0.42
CA ASN A 381 20.05 -21.62 -0.42
C ASN A 381 21.39 -21.85 -1.15
N GLY A 382 22.51 -21.63 -0.45
CA GLY A 382 23.85 -21.80 -1.00
C GLY A 382 24.38 -20.63 -1.85
N VAL A 383 23.59 -19.57 -2.07
CA VAL A 383 24.04 -18.32 -2.69
C VAL A 383 24.52 -17.36 -1.60
N THR A 384 25.77 -16.89 -1.70
CA THR A 384 26.30 -15.85 -0.82
C THR A 384 25.76 -14.48 -1.24
N LEU A 385 25.06 -13.81 -0.32
CA LEU A 385 24.53 -12.46 -0.47
C LEU A 385 25.46 -11.49 0.27
N ASN A 386 26.09 -10.54 -0.42
CA ASN A 386 26.93 -9.51 0.21
C ASN A 386 26.08 -8.27 0.49
N LEU A 387 25.46 -8.22 1.66
CA LEU A 387 24.53 -7.16 2.04
C LEU A 387 25.30 -5.86 2.29
N THR A 388 24.81 -4.78 1.67
CA THR A 388 25.25 -3.40 1.88
C THR A 388 24.03 -2.50 2.03
N ALA A 389 24.25 -1.22 2.32
CA ALA A 389 23.16 -0.22 2.36
C ALA A 389 22.49 0.02 0.98
N THR A 390 23.10 -0.44 -0.11
CA THR A 390 22.60 -0.31 -1.48
C THR A 390 21.91 -1.62 -1.89
N PRO A 391 20.61 -1.61 -2.23
CA PRO A 391 19.93 -2.77 -2.79
C PRO A 391 20.69 -3.40 -3.95
N GLN A 392 20.90 -4.71 -3.85
CA GLN A 392 21.49 -5.52 -4.91
C GLN A 392 20.43 -6.45 -5.48
N VAL A 393 20.51 -6.74 -6.78
CA VAL A 393 19.58 -7.63 -7.47
C VAL A 393 20.35 -8.78 -8.11
N ILE A 394 19.97 -10.01 -7.80
CA ILE A 394 20.50 -11.23 -8.43
C ILE A 394 19.38 -11.92 -9.18
N LYS A 395 19.60 -12.19 -10.48
CA LYS A 395 18.73 -13.08 -11.24
C LYS A 395 19.09 -14.53 -10.94
N LEU A 396 18.09 -15.34 -10.59
CA LEU A 396 18.26 -16.76 -10.35
C LEU A 396 18.21 -17.53 -11.67
N ASN A 397 19.27 -18.28 -11.96
CA ASN A 397 19.33 -19.17 -13.12
C ASN A 397 18.87 -20.58 -12.70
N GLY A 398 17.93 -21.16 -13.46
CA GLY A 398 17.42 -22.53 -13.26
C GLY A 398 16.04 -22.60 -12.61
N THR A 399 15.51 -23.82 -12.46
CA THR A 399 14.28 -24.10 -11.71
C THR A 399 14.53 -23.95 -10.22
N TRP A 400 14.55 -22.70 -9.76
CA TRP A 400 14.43 -22.39 -8.35
C TRP A 400 12.98 -22.59 -7.96
N GLN A 401 12.70 -23.68 -7.26
CA GLN A 401 11.52 -23.72 -6.43
C GLN A 401 11.88 -22.91 -5.19
N PHE A 402 11.31 -21.72 -5.07
CA PHE A 402 11.08 -21.22 -3.72
C PHE A 402 10.30 -22.35 -3.06
N TYR A 403 10.77 -22.84 -1.90
CA TYR A 403 9.99 -23.81 -1.11
C TYR A 403 8.79 -23.05 -0.52
N ASP A 404 7.98 -22.47 -1.40
CA ASP A 404 6.77 -21.77 -1.10
C ASP A 404 5.70 -22.83 -0.99
N ASN A 405 5.47 -23.27 0.25
CA ASN A 405 4.20 -23.86 0.61
C ASN A 405 3.02 -22.94 0.19
N TYR A 406 3.28 -21.65 -0.06
CA TYR A 406 2.35 -20.66 -0.57
C TYR A 406 1.85 -20.93 -2.00
N ASP A 407 2.70 -21.39 -2.94
CA ASP A 407 2.25 -21.73 -4.30
C ASP A 407 1.31 -22.95 -4.27
N ASN A 408 1.57 -23.92 -3.41
CA ASN A 408 0.66 -25.05 -3.17
C ASN A 408 -0.68 -24.58 -2.56
N ILE A 409 -0.65 -23.53 -1.73
CA ILE A 409 -1.84 -22.97 -1.09
C ILE A 409 -2.67 -22.15 -2.08
N GLN A 410 -2.04 -21.28 -2.87
CA GLN A 410 -2.74 -20.50 -3.89
C GLN A 410 -3.28 -21.41 -4.99
N GLN A 411 -2.57 -22.49 -5.34
CA GLN A 411 -3.12 -23.53 -6.21
C GLN A 411 -4.31 -24.23 -5.56
N VAL A 412 -4.25 -24.57 -4.26
CA VAL A 412 -5.40 -25.15 -3.54
C VAL A 412 -6.58 -24.16 -3.45
N ILE A 413 -6.34 -22.87 -3.21
CA ILE A 413 -7.38 -21.83 -3.16
C ILE A 413 -7.97 -21.60 -4.55
N HIS A 414 -7.14 -21.59 -5.59
CA HIS A 414 -7.56 -21.51 -6.99
C HIS A 414 -8.40 -22.74 -7.37
N ASP A 415 -7.92 -23.95 -7.08
CA ASP A 415 -8.65 -25.21 -7.28
C ASP A 415 -10.00 -25.19 -6.53
N LEU A 416 -10.03 -24.68 -5.27
CA LEU A 416 -11.24 -24.51 -4.46
C LEU A 416 -12.20 -23.45 -5.01
N ASN A 417 -11.71 -22.39 -5.64
CA ASN A 417 -12.54 -21.35 -6.26
C ASN A 417 -13.06 -21.80 -7.65
N GLU A 418 -12.33 -22.65 -8.37
CA GLU A 418 -12.80 -23.31 -9.60
C GLU A 418 -13.76 -24.48 -9.31
N CYS A 419 -13.85 -24.95 -8.05
CA CYS A 419 -14.68 -26.09 -7.61
C CYS A 419 -16.21 -25.90 -7.73
N ALA A 420 -16.73 -24.82 -8.33
CA ALA A 420 -18.16 -24.71 -8.60
C ALA A 420 -18.70 -25.79 -9.58
N SER A 421 -17.83 -26.61 -10.20
CA SER A 421 -18.24 -27.49 -11.32
C SER A 421 -17.66 -28.92 -11.38
N LEU A 422 -16.93 -29.47 -10.40
CA LEU A 422 -16.26 -30.78 -10.53
C LEU A 422 -16.77 -31.94 -9.65
N THR A 423 -16.59 -33.14 -10.20
CA THR A 423 -17.00 -34.46 -9.71
C THR A 423 -16.18 -34.98 -8.52
N HIS A 424 -16.80 -35.89 -7.75
CA HIS A 424 -16.32 -36.67 -6.60
C HIS A 424 -14.80 -36.97 -6.50
N GLY A 425 -14.09 -37.29 -7.60
CA GLY A 425 -12.65 -37.57 -7.58
C GLY A 425 -11.75 -36.36 -7.28
N ALA A 426 -12.14 -35.15 -7.70
CA ALA A 426 -11.34 -33.93 -7.49
C ALA A 426 -11.35 -33.47 -6.02
N LEU A 427 -12.49 -33.63 -5.34
CA LEU A 427 -12.63 -33.34 -3.91
C LEU A 427 -11.76 -34.26 -3.04
N ILE A 428 -11.69 -35.55 -3.37
CA ILE A 428 -10.82 -36.51 -2.68
C ILE A 428 -9.36 -36.15 -2.85
N ASP A 429 -8.96 -35.72 -4.05
CA ASP A 429 -7.58 -35.31 -4.33
C ASP A 429 -7.20 -34.05 -3.55
N ILE A 430 -8.06 -33.03 -3.51
CA ILE A 430 -7.85 -31.82 -2.71
C ILE A 430 -7.71 -32.15 -1.21
N VAL A 431 -8.59 -33.01 -0.68
CA VAL A 431 -8.55 -33.43 0.74
C VAL A 431 -7.29 -34.24 1.04
N ASN A 432 -6.85 -35.12 0.13
CA ASN A 432 -5.64 -35.90 0.31
C ASN A 432 -4.37 -35.04 0.24
N ARG A 433 -4.32 -34.05 -0.66
CA ARG A 433 -3.22 -33.08 -0.72
C ARG A 433 -3.14 -32.23 0.55
N LEU A 434 -4.28 -31.76 1.06
CA LEU A 434 -4.35 -31.08 2.36
C LEU A 434 -3.90 -31.99 3.51
N HIS A 435 -4.33 -33.25 3.53
CA HIS A 435 -3.93 -34.22 4.56
C HIS A 435 -2.43 -34.52 4.53
N ASP A 436 -1.86 -34.80 3.35
CA ASP A 436 -0.44 -35.05 3.18
C ASP A 436 0.41 -33.81 3.46
N TRP A 437 -0.15 -32.61 3.27
CA TRP A 437 0.47 -31.36 3.70
C TRP A 437 0.46 -31.17 5.23
N VAL A 438 -0.60 -31.54 5.95
CA VAL A 438 -0.65 -31.44 7.43
C VAL A 438 0.23 -32.51 8.11
N LYS A 439 0.40 -33.67 7.47
CA LYS A 439 1.09 -34.85 8.01
C LYS A 439 2.50 -34.59 8.57
N PRO A 440 3.38 -33.78 7.96
CA PRO A 440 4.71 -33.45 8.49
C PRO A 440 4.67 -32.46 9.67
N TYR A 441 3.58 -31.71 9.83
CA TYR A 441 3.36 -30.76 10.93
C TYR A 441 2.69 -31.40 12.15
N ARG A 442 2.57 -32.74 12.18
CA ARG A 442 2.39 -33.48 13.45
C ARG A 442 3.66 -33.30 14.27
N VAL A 443 3.66 -32.27 15.12
CA VAL A 443 4.71 -31.87 16.06
C VAL A 443 5.59 -33.05 16.47
N PRO A 444 6.77 -33.24 15.85
CA PRO A 444 7.85 -33.99 16.47
C PRO A 444 8.38 -33.09 17.60
N ASP A 445 8.73 -33.69 18.74
CA ASP A 445 9.23 -33.01 19.95
C ASP A 445 10.15 -31.82 19.63
N LEU A 446 9.61 -30.60 19.75
CA LEU A 446 10.35 -29.36 19.49
C LEU A 446 11.18 -29.02 20.74
N THR A 447 12.49 -29.19 20.64
CA THR A 447 13.44 -28.60 21.58
C THR A 447 13.41 -27.06 21.44
N PRO A 448 13.54 -26.30 22.54
CA PRO A 448 13.45 -24.84 22.49
C PRO A 448 14.65 -24.25 21.73
N ILE A 449 14.42 -23.67 20.55
CA ILE A 449 15.35 -22.73 19.93
C ILE A 449 14.85 -21.32 20.25
N SER A 450 15.78 -20.46 20.65
CA SER A 450 15.59 -19.12 21.20
C SER A 450 14.57 -18.27 20.42
N THR A 451 13.71 -17.61 21.19
CA THR A 451 12.62 -16.72 20.78
C THR A 451 13.10 -15.52 19.94
N GLY A 452 12.94 -15.62 18.62
CA GLY A 452 12.99 -14.48 17.68
C GLY A 452 11.62 -14.18 17.06
N ASN A 453 11.44 -12.95 16.55
CA ASN A 453 10.20 -12.46 15.90
C ASN A 453 9.72 -13.35 14.73
N TYR A 454 10.62 -14.13 14.13
CA TYR A 454 10.37 -15.14 13.10
C TYR A 454 9.16 -16.03 13.34
N ASN A 455 8.98 -16.51 14.57
CA ASN A 455 7.87 -17.40 14.88
C ASN A 455 6.52 -16.68 14.81
N ARG A 456 6.43 -15.41 15.25
CA ARG A 456 5.14 -14.71 15.30
C ARG A 456 4.55 -14.46 13.92
N GLN A 457 5.37 -14.10 12.93
CA GLN A 457 4.91 -13.79 11.58
C GLN A 457 4.53 -15.06 10.81
N ALA A 458 5.31 -16.13 10.95
CA ALA A 458 4.95 -17.45 10.41
C ALA A 458 3.66 -18.00 11.05
N TYR A 459 3.50 -17.90 12.37
CA TYR A 459 2.26 -18.30 13.04
C TYR A 459 1.06 -17.41 12.68
N TYR A 460 1.29 -16.13 12.39
CA TYR A 460 0.26 -15.22 11.90
C TYR A 460 -0.21 -15.59 10.50
N GLN A 461 0.72 -15.84 9.58
CA GLN A 461 0.42 -16.30 8.22
C GLN A 461 -0.32 -17.64 8.25
N ILE A 462 0.12 -18.61 9.07
CA ILE A 462 -0.60 -19.88 9.28
C ILE A 462 -2.01 -19.64 9.84
N GLY A 463 -2.16 -18.70 10.78
CA GLY A 463 -3.46 -18.36 11.37
C GLY A 463 -4.46 -17.77 10.38
N VAL A 464 -3.99 -16.87 9.50
CA VAL A 464 -4.79 -16.30 8.39
C VAL A 464 -5.20 -17.40 7.42
N LEU A 465 -4.26 -18.29 7.07
CA LEU A 465 -4.50 -19.41 6.17
C LEU A 465 -5.52 -20.41 6.69
N ILE A 466 -5.46 -20.73 7.98
CA ILE A 466 -6.45 -21.60 8.65
C ILE A 466 -7.84 -20.97 8.59
N GLN A 467 -7.96 -19.66 8.79
CA GLN A 467 -9.26 -18.97 8.76
C GLN A 467 -9.85 -18.91 7.34
N GLU A 468 -9.01 -18.71 6.33
CA GLU A 468 -9.43 -18.70 4.93
C GLU A 468 -9.89 -20.08 4.47
N LEU A 469 -9.15 -21.13 4.86
CA LEU A 469 -9.60 -22.52 4.67
C LEU A 469 -10.91 -22.81 5.42
N GLU A 470 -11.07 -22.35 6.68
CA GLU A 470 -12.34 -22.51 7.42
C GLU A 470 -13.52 -21.83 6.73
N PHE A 471 -13.32 -20.64 6.16
CA PHE A 471 -14.36 -19.90 5.43
C PHE A 471 -14.79 -20.64 4.15
N GLN A 472 -13.83 -21.09 3.35
CA GLN A 472 -14.09 -21.87 2.13
C GLN A 472 -14.76 -23.21 2.46
N PHE A 473 -14.33 -23.89 3.53
CA PHE A 473 -15.00 -25.10 4.01
C PHE A 473 -16.46 -24.86 4.44
N ASN A 474 -16.77 -23.73 5.08
CA ASN A 474 -18.16 -23.39 5.41
C ASN A 474 -19.00 -23.20 4.15
N GLY A 475 -18.47 -22.52 3.12
CA GLY A 475 -19.14 -22.36 1.84
C GLY A 475 -19.47 -23.71 1.17
N VAL A 476 -18.52 -24.65 1.19
CA VAL A 476 -18.73 -26.01 0.66
C VAL A 476 -19.76 -26.79 1.48
N VAL A 477 -19.70 -26.74 2.82
CA VAL A 477 -20.68 -27.42 3.69
C VAL A 477 -22.08 -26.86 3.50
N ASP A 478 -22.23 -25.54 3.41
CA ASP A 478 -23.52 -24.88 3.19
C ASP A 478 -24.08 -25.21 1.80
N TYR A 479 -23.23 -25.25 0.77
CA TYR A 479 -23.60 -25.69 -0.58
C TYR A 479 -24.08 -27.14 -0.62
N LEU A 480 -23.37 -28.06 0.04
CA LEU A 480 -23.76 -29.47 0.13
C LEU A 480 -25.09 -29.66 0.89
N ASN A 481 -25.30 -28.87 1.96
CA ASN A 481 -26.56 -28.88 2.71
C ASN A 481 -27.74 -28.32 1.87
N ALA A 482 -27.50 -27.29 1.05
CA ALA A 482 -28.51 -26.69 0.17
C ALA A 482 -28.90 -27.62 -0.99
N GLY A 483 -28.00 -28.51 -1.43
CA GLY A 483 -28.25 -29.52 -2.48
C GLY A 483 -29.06 -30.74 -2.04
N GLY A 484 -29.63 -30.78 -0.84
CA GLY A 484 -30.49 -31.87 -0.36
C GLY A 484 -29.75 -33.08 0.23
N VAL A 485 -28.46 -32.95 0.52
CA VAL A 485 -27.66 -33.98 1.20
C VAL A 485 -27.98 -33.96 2.70
N HIS A 486 -29.09 -34.59 3.10
CA HIS A 486 -29.53 -34.63 4.50
C HIS A 486 -28.85 -35.74 5.31
N GLY A 487 -27.65 -35.48 5.81
CA GLY A 487 -27.09 -36.21 6.94
C GLY A 487 -27.79 -35.82 8.24
N LYS A 488 -28.30 -36.80 9.01
CA LYS A 488 -28.95 -36.56 10.31
C LYS A 488 -28.05 -35.71 11.21
N LYS A 489 -28.54 -34.55 11.70
CA LYS A 489 -27.91 -33.74 12.76
C LYS A 489 -27.67 -34.61 14.01
N THR A 490 -26.51 -35.25 14.08
CA THR A 490 -26.01 -35.87 15.30
C THR A 490 -24.99 -34.88 15.87
N TYR A 491 -25.37 -34.16 16.92
CA TYR A 491 -24.42 -33.43 17.74
C TYR A 491 -23.52 -34.45 18.44
N ILE A 492 -22.31 -34.66 17.91
CA ILE A 492 -21.29 -35.51 18.53
C ILE A 492 -20.39 -34.62 19.37
N ARG A 493 -20.22 -34.98 20.66
CA ARG A 493 -19.14 -34.43 21.49
C ARG A 493 -17.80 -34.99 20.99
N PRO A 494 -16.83 -34.15 20.59
CA PRO A 494 -15.52 -34.63 20.18
C PRO A 494 -14.80 -35.34 21.33
N GLN A 495 -14.05 -36.41 21.02
CA GLN A 495 -13.10 -36.98 21.98
C GLN A 495 -11.97 -35.97 22.25
N ARG A 496 -11.60 -35.78 23.52
CA ARG A 496 -10.55 -34.85 23.93
C ARG A 496 -9.19 -35.31 23.37
N VAL A 497 -8.68 -34.62 22.36
CA VAL A 497 -7.25 -34.62 22.06
C VAL A 497 -6.55 -33.79 23.13
N LYS A 498 -5.69 -34.42 23.94
CA LYS A 498 -4.83 -33.73 24.91
C LYS A 498 -3.59 -33.22 24.15
N LEU A 499 -3.48 -31.90 24.02
CA LEU A 499 -2.24 -31.25 23.61
C LEU A 499 -1.40 -30.98 24.85
N ASN A 500 -0.27 -31.69 25.00
CA ASN A 500 0.74 -31.36 26.00
C ASN A 500 1.61 -30.23 25.42
N VAL A 501 1.50 -29.03 25.99
CA VAL A 501 2.43 -27.93 25.72
C VAL A 501 3.52 -28.00 26.78
N PRO A 502 4.82 -27.98 26.42
CA PRO A 502 5.91 -27.99 27.40
C PRO A 502 5.80 -26.81 28.37
N GLU A 503 6.01 -27.06 29.66
CA GLU A 503 6.18 -25.98 30.65
C GLU A 503 7.45 -25.20 30.30
N GLY A 504 7.29 -23.96 29.82
CA GLY A 504 8.40 -23.07 29.44
C GLY A 504 8.15 -22.12 28.27
N LEU A 505 7.06 -22.30 27.51
CA LEU A 505 6.69 -21.37 26.42
C LEU A 505 5.96 -20.13 26.98
N GLN A 506 6.67 -19.00 27.05
CA GLN A 506 6.06 -17.69 27.35
C GLN A 506 5.47 -17.05 26.09
N PHE A 507 4.26 -17.49 25.72
CA PHE A 507 3.34 -16.64 24.96
C PHE A 507 2.36 -15.99 25.92
N SER A 508 1.67 -14.92 25.52
CA SER A 508 0.49 -14.50 26.28
C SER A 508 -0.49 -15.67 26.33
N HIS A 509 -1.03 -15.96 27.52
CA HIS A 509 -1.97 -17.07 27.74
C HIS A 509 -3.11 -17.06 26.69
N ASP A 510 -3.55 -15.87 26.32
CA ASP A 510 -4.60 -15.62 25.32
C ASP A 510 -4.23 -16.12 23.91
N TYR A 511 -2.97 -16.00 23.49
CA TYR A 511 -2.54 -16.40 22.14
C TYR A 511 -2.43 -17.93 21.99
N ILE A 512 -1.98 -18.62 23.04
CA ILE A 512 -1.96 -20.09 23.07
C ILE A 512 -3.39 -20.64 23.03
N GLU A 513 -4.32 -20.03 23.76
CA GLU A 513 -5.71 -20.48 23.77
C GLU A 513 -6.43 -20.18 22.44
N VAL A 514 -6.07 -19.11 21.72
CA VAL A 514 -6.55 -18.84 20.35
C VAL A 514 -6.03 -19.87 19.34
N LEU A 515 -4.73 -20.20 19.37
CA LEU A 515 -4.15 -21.20 18.47
C LEU A 515 -4.71 -22.60 18.76
N LYS A 516 -4.85 -22.99 20.03
CA LYS A 516 -5.53 -24.23 20.42
C LYS A 516 -6.99 -24.23 20.00
N GLY A 517 -7.69 -23.10 20.13
CA GLY A 517 -9.08 -22.94 19.74
C GLY A 517 -9.30 -23.11 18.24
N ASN A 518 -8.49 -22.44 17.42
CA ASN A 518 -8.61 -22.47 15.96
C ASN A 518 -8.17 -23.81 15.36
N ASN A 519 -7.06 -24.38 15.83
CA ASN A 519 -6.58 -25.68 15.33
C ASN A 519 -7.53 -26.83 15.74
N ARG A 520 -8.14 -26.73 16.93
CA ARG A 520 -9.21 -27.65 17.36
C ARG A 520 -10.47 -27.52 16.50
N ARG A 521 -10.89 -26.29 16.18
CA ARG A 521 -12.05 -26.03 15.31
C ARG A 521 -11.82 -26.57 13.90
N LEU A 522 -10.66 -26.36 13.31
CA LEU A 522 -10.31 -26.89 11.99
C LEU A 522 -10.27 -28.43 11.99
N THR A 523 -9.62 -29.04 12.98
CA THR A 523 -9.56 -30.51 13.12
C THR A 523 -10.96 -31.12 13.31
N ASP A 524 -11.77 -30.56 14.21
CA ASP A 524 -13.14 -31.02 14.45
C ASP A 524 -14.01 -30.89 13.19
N ARG A 525 -13.82 -29.83 12.39
CA ARG A 525 -14.53 -29.60 11.13
C ARG A 525 -14.06 -30.52 10.00
N ILE A 526 -12.77 -30.81 9.89
CA ILE A 526 -12.23 -31.81 8.96
C ILE A 526 -12.84 -33.19 9.27
N VAL A 527 -12.95 -33.56 10.55
CA VAL A 527 -13.59 -34.81 10.97
C VAL A 527 -15.09 -34.81 10.63
N ILE A 528 -15.80 -33.71 10.86
CA ILE A 528 -17.21 -33.57 10.49
C ILE A 528 -17.38 -33.70 8.97
N LEU A 529 -16.55 -33.06 8.18
CA LEU A 529 -16.60 -33.13 6.72
C LEU A 529 -16.26 -34.54 6.21
N GLN A 530 -15.20 -35.16 6.71
CA GLN A 530 -14.85 -36.55 6.38
C GLN A 530 -16.02 -37.51 6.68
N LYS A 531 -16.71 -37.29 7.79
CA LYS A 531 -17.90 -38.06 8.15
C LYS A 531 -19.08 -37.80 7.20
N ILE A 532 -19.40 -36.53 6.90
CA ILE A 532 -20.45 -36.18 5.93
C ILE A 532 -20.16 -36.82 4.58
N LEU A 533 -18.91 -36.74 4.12
CA LEU A 533 -18.48 -37.36 2.87
C LEU A 533 -18.62 -38.88 2.93
N LYS A 534 -18.18 -39.55 4.00
CA LYS A 534 -18.32 -41.00 4.17
C LYS A 534 -19.79 -41.47 4.24
N GLU A 535 -20.65 -40.75 4.96
CA GLU A 535 -22.08 -41.07 5.07
C GLU A 535 -22.83 -40.97 3.75
N ASN A 536 -22.30 -40.19 2.80
CA ASN A 536 -22.85 -40.05 1.45
C ASN A 536 -22.15 -40.93 0.41
N GLY A 537 -21.31 -41.88 0.86
CA GLY A 537 -20.54 -42.75 -0.04
C GLY A 537 -19.46 -42.00 -0.82
N LEU A 538 -19.10 -40.80 -0.39
CA LEU A 538 -18.14 -39.91 -1.03
C LEU A 538 -16.70 -40.01 -0.46
N LEU A 539 -16.49 -40.87 0.53
CA LEU A 539 -15.17 -41.30 1.02
C LEU A 539 -15.28 -42.78 1.41
N PRO A 540 -14.24 -43.62 1.16
CA PRO A 540 -14.19 -45.00 1.64
C PRO A 540 -14.38 -45.15 3.16
#